data_AF-A0A4Q3DC67-F1
#
_entry.id   AF-A0A4Q3DC67-F1
#
_cell.length_a   1.000
_cell.length_b   1.000
_cell.length_c   1.000
_cell.angle_alpha   90.00
_cell.angle_beta   90.00
_cell.angle_gamma   90.00
#
_symmetry.space_group_name_H-M   'P 1'
#
loop_
_entity.id
_entity.type
_entity.pdbx_description
1 polymer ?
#
loop_
_entity_poly.entity_id
_entity_poly.type
_entity_poly.pdbx_seq_one_letter_code
_entity_poly.pdbx_strand_id
1 'polypeptide(L)'
;SIDQQRYNFQFSGQLFYEIKNGKIAGMLKDVAYQSNTQEFWNSCTAICDERDYRLGGTFFDGKGQPEQASAVSHGSATTRFNGINVLNTARKI
;
A
#
# COMPACT_ATOMS: atom_id res chain seq x y z
N SER A 1 2.53 -5.21 6.93
CA SER A 1 3.43 -6.20 7.56
C SER A 1 4.28 -6.85 6.49
N ILE A 2 5.49 -7.29 6.82
CA ILE A 2 6.42 -7.94 5.90
C ILE A 2 7.15 -9.06 6.64
N ASP A 3 7.43 -10.17 5.96
CA ASP A 3 8.15 -11.30 6.54
C ASP A 3 9.62 -10.95 6.87
N GLN A 4 10.26 -11.81 7.67
CA GLN A 4 11.63 -11.57 8.14
C GLN A 4 12.64 -11.51 6.98
N GLN A 5 12.41 -12.30 5.93
CA GLN A 5 13.26 -12.32 4.73
C GLN A 5 13.02 -11.13 3.81
N ARG A 6 11.99 -10.31 4.09
CA ARG A 6 11.56 -9.14 3.31
C ARG A 6 11.10 -9.47 1.90
N TYR A 7 10.69 -10.71 1.67
CA TYR A 7 10.15 -11.14 0.40
C TYR A 7 8.66 -10.94 0.32
N ASN A 8 7.89 -11.28 1.34
CA ASN A 8 6.43 -11.26 1.24
C ASN A 8 5.84 -10.21 2.18
N PHE A 9 4.96 -9.36 1.65
CA PHE A 9 4.29 -8.35 2.44
C PHE A 9 2.77 -8.40 2.24
N GLN A 10 2.08 -7.83 3.22
CA GLN A 10 0.65 -7.52 3.15
C GLN A 10 0.40 -6.13 3.75
N PHE A 11 -0.41 -5.33 3.07
CA PHE A 11 -0.89 -4.05 3.58
C PHE A 11 -2.40 -3.95 3.49
N SER A 12 -2.99 -3.38 4.53
CA SER A 12 -4.32 -2.77 4.50
C SER A 12 -4.14 -1.24 4.48
N GLY A 13 -5.25 -0.51 4.53
CA GLY A 13 -5.25 0.94 4.45
C GLY A 13 -6.50 1.53 5.08
N GLN A 14 -6.48 2.83 5.31
CA GLN A 14 -7.61 3.55 5.89
C GLN A 14 -8.78 3.69 4.89
N LEU A 15 -8.46 3.87 3.61
CA LEU A 15 -9.44 4.11 2.55
C LEU A 15 -9.06 3.33 1.29
N PHE A 16 -10.05 2.69 0.67
CA PHE A 16 -9.93 2.05 -0.63
C PHE A 16 -11.10 2.44 -1.50
N TYR A 17 -10.83 2.68 -2.78
CA TYR A 17 -11.83 3.01 -3.77
C TYR A 17 -11.67 2.11 -4.99
N GLU A 18 -12.79 1.62 -5.52
CA GLU A 18 -12.80 0.93 -6.80
C GLU A 18 -12.71 1.97 -7.93
N ILE A 19 -11.83 1.74 -8.90
CA ILE A 19 -11.79 2.50 -10.14
C ILE A 19 -12.34 1.63 -11.26
N LYS A 20 -13.42 2.07 -11.89
CA LYS A 20 -14.07 1.39 -13.02
C LYS A 20 -14.16 2.35 -14.21
N ASN A 21 -13.65 1.94 -15.36
CA ASN A 21 -13.62 2.76 -16.58
C ASN A 21 -13.01 4.15 -16.36
N GLY A 22 -11.93 4.23 -15.58
CA GLY A 22 -11.21 5.47 -15.27
C GLY A 22 -11.92 6.40 -14.28
N LYS A 23 -12.99 5.95 -13.61
CA LYS A 23 -13.73 6.74 -12.61
C LYS A 23 -13.83 6.01 -11.28
N ILE A 24 -13.84 6.78 -10.18
CA ILE A 24 -14.12 6.23 -8.85
C ILE A 24 -15.57 5.74 -8.83
N ALA A 25 -15.75 4.44 -8.59
CA ALA A 25 -17.07 3.79 -8.55
C ALA A 25 -17.66 3.74 -7.14
N GLY A 26 -16.82 3.78 -6.11
CA GLY A 26 -17.23 3.81 -4.71
C GLY A 26 -16.17 3.28 -3.75
N MET A 27 -16.42 3.43 -2.45
CA MET A 27 -15.55 2.90 -1.42
C MET A 27 -15.66 1.38 -1.31
N LEU A 28 -14.51 0.76 -1.01
CA LEU A 28 -14.41 -0.65 -0.64
C LEU A 28 -14.13 -0.75 0.86
N LYS A 29 -14.56 -1.86 1.46
CA LYS A 29 -14.27 -2.21 2.85
C LYS A 29 -13.49 -3.53 2.92
N ASP A 30 -12.83 -3.73 4.04
CA ASP A 30 -12.09 -4.96 4.37
C ASP A 30 -10.93 -5.28 3.42
N VAL A 31 -10.46 -4.32 2.63
CA VAL A 31 -9.42 -4.56 1.61
C VAL A 31 -8.03 -4.74 2.21
N ALA A 32 -7.32 -5.74 1.73
CA ALA A 32 -5.87 -5.88 1.87
C ALA A 32 -5.25 -6.23 0.51
N TYR A 33 -3.97 -5.93 0.32
CA TYR A 33 -3.21 -6.41 -0.83
C TYR A 33 -1.92 -7.06 -0.37
N GLN A 34 -1.48 -8.07 -1.12
CA GLN A 34 -0.28 -8.83 -0.81
C GLN A 34 0.55 -9.06 -2.07
N SER A 35 1.87 -9.15 -1.91
CA SER A 35 2.77 -9.47 -3.01
C SER A 35 4.15 -9.88 -2.49
N ASN A 36 4.96 -10.46 -3.39
CA ASN A 36 6.39 -10.48 -3.22
C ASN A 36 6.98 -9.08 -3.50
N THR A 37 7.95 -8.64 -2.72
CA THR A 37 8.58 -7.31 -2.84
C THR A 37 9.13 -7.06 -4.25
N GLN A 38 9.87 -8.00 -4.83
CA GLN A 38 10.49 -7.82 -6.14
C GLN A 38 9.43 -7.78 -7.25
N GLU A 39 8.45 -8.67 -7.20
CA GLU A 39 7.34 -8.69 -8.15
C GLU A 39 6.51 -7.41 -8.09
N PHE A 40 6.19 -6.93 -6.88
CA PHE A 40 5.46 -5.70 -6.68
C PHE A 40 6.15 -4.52 -7.33
N TRP A 41 7.45 -4.30 -7.05
CA TRP A 41 8.19 -3.18 -7.63
C TRP A 41 8.37 -3.32 -9.14
N ASN A 42 8.59 -4.53 -9.66
CA ASN A 42 8.64 -4.79 -11.09
C ASN A 42 7.30 -4.56 -11.81
N SER A 43 6.18 -4.60 -11.08
CA SER A 43 4.83 -4.33 -11.62
C SER A 43 4.47 -2.84 -11.68
N CYS A 44 5.35 -1.96 -11.22
CA CYS A 44 5.17 -0.51 -11.29
C CYS A 44 5.22 -0.04 -12.75
N THR A 45 4.11 0.50 -13.26
CA THR A 45 3.98 0.88 -14.67
C THR A 45 3.86 2.38 -14.90
N ALA A 46 3.57 3.16 -13.87
CA ALA A 46 3.55 4.62 -13.94
C ALA A 46 3.74 5.22 -12.55
N ILE A 47 4.47 6.33 -12.47
CA ILE A 47 4.70 7.11 -11.25
C ILE A 47 4.46 8.58 -11.61
N CYS A 48 3.75 9.32 -10.77
CA CYS A 48 3.62 10.77 -10.91
C CYS A 48 4.95 11.48 -10.62
N ASP A 49 5.12 12.69 -11.15
CA ASP A 49 6.33 13.48 -10.94
C ASP A 49 6.41 14.08 -9.52
N GLU A 50 7.49 14.82 -9.26
CA GLU A 50 7.79 15.41 -7.95
C GLU A 50 6.70 16.33 -7.41
N ARG A 51 5.84 16.88 -8.27
CA ARG A 51 4.75 17.78 -7.86
C ARG A 51 3.65 17.06 -7.10
N ASP A 52 3.52 15.74 -7.28
CA ASP A 52 2.56 14.90 -6.54
C ASP A 52 3.16 14.22 -5.31
N TYR A 53 4.47 14.31 -5.08
CA TYR A 53 5.12 13.66 -3.95
C TYR A 53 4.56 14.17 -2.62
N ARG A 54 4.21 13.24 -1.73
CA ARG A 54 3.71 13.54 -0.38
C ARG A 54 4.51 12.77 0.65
N LEU A 55 4.87 13.42 1.75
CA LEU A 55 5.53 12.81 2.90
C LEU A 55 4.50 12.57 4.00
N GLY A 56 4.19 11.29 4.27
CA GLY A 56 3.41 10.89 5.44
C GLY A 56 4.33 10.58 6.61
N GLY A 57 3.89 10.88 7.83
CA GLY A 57 4.65 10.62 9.06
C GLY A 57 3.78 10.02 10.16
N THR A 58 4.40 9.25 11.05
CA THR A 58 3.82 8.75 12.30
C THR A 58 4.86 8.87 13.42
N PHE A 59 4.39 9.16 14.64
CA PHE A 59 5.22 9.19 15.85
C PHE A 59 5.52 7.79 16.41
N PHE A 60 4.90 6.75 15.83
CA PHE A 60 5.00 5.36 16.27
C PHE A 60 5.44 4.48 15.12
N ASP A 61 6.53 3.72 15.28
CA ASP A 61 7.06 2.85 14.25
C ASP A 61 6.48 1.43 14.28
N GLY A 62 5.87 1.04 15.40
CA GLY A 62 5.21 -0.25 15.63
C GLY A 62 6.11 -1.48 15.46
N LYS A 63 7.44 -1.33 15.55
CA LYS A 63 8.42 -2.39 15.23
C LYS A 63 9.20 -2.93 16.43
N GLY A 64 9.22 -2.21 17.56
CA GLY A 64 9.95 -2.65 18.76
C GLY A 64 9.28 -3.81 19.50
N GLN A 65 10.08 -4.75 20.00
CA GLN A 65 9.73 -5.70 21.07
C GLN A 65 10.89 -5.79 22.09
N PRO A 66 10.82 -5.14 23.28
CA PRO A 66 9.70 -4.34 23.81
C PRO A 66 9.40 -3.11 22.94
N GLU A 67 8.18 -2.57 23.04
CA GLU A 67 7.71 -1.47 22.20
C GLU A 67 8.66 -0.26 22.29
N GLN A 68 9.06 0.26 21.12
CA GLN A 68 9.88 1.45 20.99
C GLN A 68 9.10 2.48 20.16
N ALA A 69 9.21 3.74 20.53
CA ALA A 69 8.64 4.85 19.78
C ALA A 69 9.74 5.55 19.00
N SER A 70 9.51 5.75 17.70
CA SER A 70 10.40 6.50 16.83
C SER A 70 9.57 7.27 15.82
N ALA A 71 9.97 8.51 15.53
CA ALA A 71 9.39 9.27 14.44
C ALA A 71 9.82 8.62 13.12
N VAL A 72 8.86 8.11 12.36
CA VAL A 72 9.11 7.51 11.05
C VAL A 72 8.25 8.18 10.00
N SER A 73 8.84 8.34 8.82
CA SER A 73 8.17 8.94 7.66
C SER A 73 8.33 8.05 6.44
N HIS A 74 7.29 8.00 5.62
CA HIS A 74 7.29 7.38 4.32
C HIS A 74 6.70 8.36 3.32
N GLY A 75 7.46 8.67 2.27
CA GLY A 75 6.98 9.52 1.21
C GLY A 75 6.84 8.76 -0.10
N SER A 76 5.83 9.12 -0.87
CA SER A 76 5.52 8.52 -2.15
C SER A 76 4.75 9.49 -3.04
N ALA A 77 4.95 9.38 -4.35
CA ALA A 77 4.03 9.92 -5.34
C ALA A 77 2.96 8.87 -5.68
N THR A 78 1.82 9.30 -6.22
CA THR A 78 0.80 8.40 -6.75
C THR A 78 1.42 7.50 -7.82
N THR A 79 1.21 6.19 -7.67
CA THR A 79 1.87 5.16 -8.48
C THR A 79 0.86 4.11 -8.91
N ARG A 80 1.02 3.59 -10.13
CA ARG A 80 0.22 2.50 -10.68
C ARG A 80 1.01 1.19 -10.71
N PHE A 81 0.49 0.20 -9.99
CA PHE A 81 0.97 -1.18 -10.02
C PHE A 81 -0.08 -2.06 -10.72
N ASN A 82 0.36 -2.94 -11.62
CA ASN A 82 -0.53 -3.83 -12.36
C ASN A 82 -0.45 -5.27 -11.82
N GLY A 83 -1.56 -6.00 -11.84
CA GLY A 83 -1.57 -7.42 -11.47
C GLY A 83 -1.35 -7.69 -9.98
N ILE A 84 -1.59 -6.70 -9.11
CA ILE A 84 -1.48 -6.89 -7.66
C ILE A 84 -2.67 -7.71 -7.15
N ASN A 85 -2.37 -8.70 -6.32
CA ASN A 85 -3.41 -9.51 -5.67
C ASN A 85 -4.07 -8.71 -4.54
N VAL A 86 -5.37 -8.44 -4.69
CA VAL A 86 -6.20 -7.74 -3.71
C VAL A 86 -7.15 -8.75 -3.07
N LEU A 87 -7.14 -8.80 -1.74
CA LEU A 87 -7.89 -9.70 -0.90
C LEU A 87 -9.00 -8.98 -0.11
N ASN A 88 -9.92 -9.77 0.44
CA ASN A 88 -10.88 -9.40 1.49
C ASN A 88 -11.83 -8.24 1.17
N THR A 89 -12.13 -7.95 -0.08
CA THR A 89 -12.86 -6.72 -0.48
C THR A 89 -14.35 -6.68 -0.16
N ALA A 90 -14.85 -7.57 0.72
CA ALA A 90 -16.27 -7.82 1.03
C ALA A 90 -17.20 -8.05 -0.19
N ARG A 91 -16.61 -8.12 -1.39
CA ARG A 91 -17.24 -8.20 -2.71
C ARG A 91 -16.35 -9.09 -3.57
N LYS A 92 -16.90 -9.79 -4.56
CA LYS A 92 -16.08 -10.33 -5.65
C LYS A 92 -15.89 -9.22 -6.67
N ILE A 93 -14.64 -8.79 -6.85
CA ILE A 93 -14.21 -7.85 -7.91
C ILE A 93 -13.62 -8.65 -9.07
#